data_AF-A0A831NYN7-F1
#
_entry.id   AF-A0A831NYN7-F1
#
_cell.length_a   1.000
_cell.length_b   1.000
_cell.length_c   1.000
_cell.angle_alpha   90.00
_cell.angle_beta   90.00
_cell.angle_gamma   90.00
#
_symmetry.space_group_name_H-M   'P 1'
#
loop_
_entity.id
_entity.type
_entity.pdbx_description
1 polymer ?
#
loop_
_entity_poly.entity_id
_entity_poly.type
_entity_poly.pdbx_seq_one_letter_code
_entity_poly.pdbx_strand_id
1 'polypeptide(L)'
;LGFLASYLGDDLPVTVTVEPETAACIYQSAIAGDGRPHAVKGDLNTIMAGLACGEPNSIGWEILRDYAMTYICCPDWIAANGMRILGAPLKGDPQITSGESGAVTAGILEYIMKSDQAGDLRESLALNRDSVVVLISTEGDTSPDTYRSVVWYGRYPAPSRH
;
A
#
# COMPACT_ATOMS: atom_id res chain seq x y z
N LEU A 1 -13.84 4.39 2.47
CA LEU A 1 -14.37 3.01 2.64
C LEU A 1 -15.80 2.99 3.19
N GLY A 2 -16.10 3.60 4.34
CA GLY A 2 -17.48 3.58 4.90
C GLY A 2 -18.56 4.08 3.93
N PHE A 3 -18.29 5.11 3.13
CA PHE A 3 -19.19 5.54 2.04
C PHE A 3 -19.39 4.44 0.98
N LEU A 4 -18.32 3.79 0.52
CA LEU A 4 -18.41 2.73 -0.49
C LEU A 4 -19.17 1.52 0.03
N ALA A 5 -18.93 1.11 1.27
CA ALA A 5 -19.67 0.02 1.90
C ALA A 5 -21.18 0.33 2.02
N SER A 6 -21.51 1.56 2.41
CA SER A 6 -22.90 2.02 2.47
C SER A 6 -23.57 2.09 1.08
N TYR A 7 -22.84 2.52 0.07
CA TYR A 7 -23.37 2.72 -1.28
C TYR A 7 -23.48 1.42 -2.09
N LEU A 8 -22.51 0.51 -1.96
CA LEU A 8 -22.41 -0.71 -2.74
C LEU A 8 -23.01 -1.93 -2.02
N GLY A 9 -23.11 -1.92 -0.68
CA GLY A 9 -23.64 -3.05 0.08
C GLY A 9 -22.89 -4.35 -0.21
N ASP A 10 -23.62 -5.38 -0.63
CA ASP A 10 -23.08 -6.69 -0.96
C ASP A 10 -22.15 -6.66 -2.21
N ASP A 11 -22.21 -5.61 -3.01
CA ASP A 11 -21.34 -5.40 -4.18
C ASP A 11 -20.01 -4.69 -3.81
N LEU A 12 -19.69 -4.56 -2.52
CA LEU A 12 -18.42 -3.98 -2.08
C LEU A 12 -17.24 -4.81 -2.63
N PRO A 13 -16.28 -4.22 -3.36
CA PRO A 13 -15.14 -4.96 -3.88
C PRO A 13 -14.20 -5.39 -2.76
N VAL A 14 -13.26 -6.29 -3.11
CA VAL A 14 -12.13 -6.61 -2.21
C VAL A 14 -11.37 -5.32 -1.87
N THR A 15 -11.24 -5.05 -0.59
CA THR A 15 -10.63 -3.83 -0.05
C THR A 15 -9.34 -4.17 0.70
N VAL A 16 -8.26 -3.48 0.33
CA VAL A 16 -6.93 -3.75 0.87
C VAL A 16 -6.34 -2.47 1.44
N THR A 17 -5.81 -2.53 2.66
CA THR A 17 -5.02 -1.44 3.25
C THR A 17 -3.54 -1.79 3.18
N VAL A 18 -2.69 -0.78 2.97
CA VAL A 18 -1.24 -0.95 2.88
C VAL A 18 -0.55 0.06 3.80
N GLU A 19 0.35 -0.42 4.65
CA GLU A 19 1.14 0.41 5.57
C GLU A 19 2.65 0.06 5.50
N PRO A 20 3.56 0.99 5.85
CA PRO A 20 4.96 0.66 6.10
C PRO A 20 5.11 -0.31 7.27
N GLU A 21 6.03 -1.27 7.17
CA GLU A 21 6.40 -2.16 8.29
C GLU A 21 6.72 -1.40 9.59
N THR A 22 7.37 -0.23 9.49
CA THR A 22 7.76 0.59 10.65
C THR A 22 6.64 1.41 11.26
N ALA A 23 5.48 1.55 10.60
CA ALA A 23 4.33 2.30 11.09
C ALA A 23 2.98 1.61 10.82
N ALA A 24 2.95 0.27 10.83
CA ALA A 24 1.77 -0.53 10.46
C ALA A 24 0.73 -0.64 11.58
N CYS A 25 0.21 0.48 12.08
CA CYS A 25 -0.69 0.49 13.23
C CYS A 25 -2.06 -0.17 12.97
N ILE A 26 -2.61 -0.04 11.75
CA ILE A 26 -3.86 -0.71 11.37
C ILE A 26 -3.63 -2.22 11.24
N TYR A 27 -2.52 -2.63 10.61
CA TYR A 27 -2.14 -4.04 10.50
C TYR A 27 -1.99 -4.69 11.88
N GLN A 28 -1.26 -4.05 12.80
CA GLN A 28 -1.09 -4.58 14.16
C GLN A 28 -2.42 -4.64 14.93
N SER A 29 -3.30 -3.67 14.70
CA SER A 29 -4.65 -3.69 15.29
C SER A 29 -5.47 -4.88 14.77
N ALA A 30 -5.38 -5.18 13.48
CA ALA A 30 -6.05 -6.34 12.88
C ALA A 30 -5.48 -7.67 13.40
N ILE A 31 -4.15 -7.77 13.55
CA ILE A 31 -3.49 -8.95 14.13
C ILE A 31 -3.89 -9.17 15.59
N ALA A 32 -4.02 -8.10 16.39
CA ALA A 32 -4.43 -8.22 17.79
C ALA A 32 -5.84 -8.81 17.94
N GLY A 33 -6.74 -8.54 16.99
CA GLY A 33 -8.03 -9.23 16.88
C GLY A 33 -9.01 -8.98 18.02
N ASP A 34 -8.75 -8.01 18.91
CA ASP A 34 -9.58 -7.69 20.07
C ASP A 34 -10.60 -6.56 19.79
N GLY A 35 -10.70 -6.15 18.53
CA GLY A 35 -11.60 -5.10 18.05
C GLY A 35 -11.16 -3.67 18.36
N ARG A 36 -10.03 -3.47 19.04
CA ARG A 36 -9.53 -2.14 19.47
C ARG A 36 -8.32 -1.71 18.63
N PRO A 37 -8.07 -0.39 18.49
CA PRO A 37 -6.86 0.10 17.86
C PRO A 37 -5.64 -0.11 18.77
N HIS A 38 -4.53 -0.53 18.18
CA HIS A 38 -3.24 -0.73 18.84
C HIS A 38 -2.17 0.15 18.19
N ALA A 39 -1.50 0.95 19.02
CA ALA A 39 -0.42 1.81 18.57
C ALA A 39 0.89 1.03 18.34
N VAL A 40 1.62 1.38 17.29
CA VAL A 40 3.00 0.98 17.07
C VAL A 40 3.91 1.98 17.76
N LYS A 41 4.85 1.46 18.55
CA LYS A 41 5.85 2.24 19.28
C LYS A 41 7.22 2.05 18.64
N GLY A 42 8.08 3.06 18.76
CA GLY A 42 9.45 3.01 18.26
C GLY A 42 9.70 4.08 17.22
N ASP A 43 10.70 3.83 16.39
CA ASP A 43 11.12 4.73 15.34
C ASP A 43 10.32 4.48 14.06
N LEU A 44 9.46 5.44 13.71
CA LEU A 44 8.52 5.35 12.56
C LEU A 44 9.20 5.73 11.25
N ASN A 45 10.49 5.41 11.12
CA ASN A 45 11.29 5.75 9.96
C ASN A 45 10.84 4.93 8.74
N THR A 46 10.22 5.61 7.79
CA THR A 46 9.84 5.09 6.48
C THR A 46 9.97 6.22 5.46
N ILE A 47 10.21 5.87 4.21
CA ILE A 47 10.13 6.84 3.10
C ILE A 47 8.70 7.35 2.87
N MET A 48 7.69 6.58 3.29
CA MET A 48 6.28 6.92 3.11
C MET A 48 5.83 7.89 4.20
N ALA A 49 6.33 9.12 4.15
CA ALA A 49 6.12 10.12 5.20
C ALA A 49 4.63 10.39 5.50
N GLY A 50 3.75 10.29 4.49
CA GLY A 50 2.31 10.43 4.68
C GLY A 50 1.65 9.26 5.42
N LEU A 51 2.33 8.12 5.54
CA LEU A 51 1.87 6.91 6.23
C LEU A 51 2.65 6.63 7.53
N ALA A 52 3.59 7.50 7.91
CA ALA A 52 4.42 7.34 9.11
C ALA A 52 3.65 7.70 10.41
N CYS A 53 2.52 7.04 10.66
CA CYS A 53 1.68 7.24 11.84
C CYS A 53 1.67 5.99 12.72
N GLY A 54 2.06 6.13 14.00
CA GLY A 54 2.08 5.02 14.95
C GLY A 54 0.73 4.76 15.62
N GLU A 55 -0.23 5.67 15.52
CA GLU A 55 -1.52 5.58 16.22
C GLU A 55 -2.69 5.53 15.23
N PRO A 56 -3.57 4.53 15.31
CA PRO A 56 -4.79 4.50 14.52
C PRO A 56 -5.72 5.66 14.89
N ASN A 57 -6.31 6.31 13.89
CA ASN A 57 -7.48 7.14 14.13
C ASN A 57 -8.65 6.24 14.58
N SER A 58 -9.24 6.48 15.75
CA SER A 58 -10.28 5.62 16.32
C SER A 58 -11.51 5.47 15.42
N ILE A 59 -11.97 6.55 14.79
CA ILE A 59 -13.11 6.55 13.86
C ILE A 59 -12.74 5.81 12.56
N GLY A 60 -11.53 6.07 12.04
CA GLY A 60 -11.02 5.38 10.85
C GLY A 60 -10.86 3.87 11.09
N TRP A 61 -10.39 3.49 12.28
CA TRP A 61 -10.21 2.09 12.66
C TRP A 61 -11.52 1.31 12.64
N GLU A 62 -12.61 1.84 13.17
CA GLU A 62 -13.90 1.14 13.15
C GLU A 62 -14.33 0.82 11.70
N ILE A 63 -14.17 1.78 10.80
CA ILE A 63 -14.49 1.59 9.37
C ILE A 63 -13.55 0.54 8.74
N LEU A 64 -12.25 0.59 9.02
CA LEU A 64 -11.31 -0.37 8.46
C LEU A 64 -11.57 -1.76 9.02
N ARG A 65 -11.71 -1.91 10.34
CA ARG A 65 -12.04 -3.16 11.01
C ARG A 65 -13.26 -3.85 10.39
N ASP A 66 -14.32 -3.09 10.14
CA ASP A 66 -15.60 -3.64 9.68
C ASP A 66 -15.63 -3.93 8.17
N TYR A 67 -14.84 -3.21 7.36
CA TYR A 67 -14.98 -3.24 5.89
C TYR A 67 -13.69 -3.50 5.09
N ALA A 68 -12.51 -3.48 5.71
CA ALA A 68 -11.26 -3.85 5.04
C ALA A 68 -11.10 -5.37 5.05
N MET A 69 -10.95 -5.96 3.87
CA MET A 69 -10.83 -7.41 3.72
C MET A 69 -9.39 -7.91 3.96
N THR A 70 -8.39 -7.07 3.69
CA THR A 70 -6.98 -7.46 3.88
C THR A 70 -6.15 -6.27 4.34
N TYR A 71 -5.25 -6.55 5.27
CA TYR A 71 -4.28 -5.59 5.80
C TYR A 71 -2.88 -6.06 5.41
N ILE A 72 -2.14 -5.19 4.73
CA ILE A 72 -0.77 -5.47 4.28
C ILE A 72 0.16 -4.48 4.95
N CYS A 73 1.24 -4.98 5.54
CA CYS A 73 2.42 -4.17 5.84
C CYS A 73 3.54 -4.52 4.85
N CYS A 74 4.34 -3.54 4.46
CA CYS A 74 5.40 -3.78 3.47
C CYS A 74 6.64 -2.91 3.67
N PRO A 75 7.79 -3.36 3.15
CA PRO A 75 9.04 -2.61 3.24
C PRO A 75 9.08 -1.45 2.23
N ASP A 76 9.85 -0.41 2.54
CA ASP A 76 9.97 0.82 1.75
C ASP A 76 10.34 0.62 0.28
N TRP A 77 11.08 -0.44 -0.06
CA TRP A 77 11.46 -0.71 -1.44
C TRP A 77 10.25 -1.02 -2.33
N ILE A 78 9.13 -1.47 -1.77
CA ILE A 78 7.87 -1.67 -2.49
C ILE A 78 7.33 -0.32 -2.99
N ALA A 79 7.27 0.69 -2.11
CA ALA A 79 6.86 2.05 -2.48
C ALA A 79 7.80 2.64 -3.53
N ALA A 80 9.11 2.51 -3.33
CA ALA A 80 10.11 2.95 -4.29
C ALA A 80 9.96 2.28 -5.67
N ASN A 81 9.60 0.98 -5.71
CA ASN A 81 9.30 0.28 -6.95
C ASN A 81 8.04 0.83 -7.61
N GLY A 82 6.97 1.06 -6.84
CA GLY A 82 5.74 1.69 -7.33
C GLY A 82 6.00 3.05 -7.99
N MET A 83 6.83 3.90 -7.37
CA MET A 83 7.21 5.21 -7.93
C MET A 83 7.86 5.06 -9.31
N ARG A 84 8.75 4.06 -9.47
CA ARG A 84 9.42 3.79 -10.75
C ARG A 84 8.47 3.23 -11.80
N ILE A 85 7.58 2.32 -11.42
CA ILE A 85 6.59 1.74 -12.34
C ILE A 85 5.68 2.83 -12.90
N LEU A 86 5.16 3.70 -12.02
CA LEU A 86 4.28 4.80 -12.42
C LEU A 86 5.03 5.91 -13.19
N GLY A 87 6.27 6.18 -12.79
CA GLY A 87 7.13 7.17 -13.43
C GLY A 87 7.77 6.72 -14.75
N ALA A 88 7.85 5.42 -15.02
CA ALA A 88 8.39 4.83 -16.24
C ALA A 88 7.51 3.66 -16.72
N PRO A 89 6.28 3.96 -17.16
CA PRO A 89 5.28 2.93 -17.42
C PRO A 89 5.55 2.17 -18.73
N LEU A 90 4.77 1.11 -18.97
CA LEU A 90 4.79 0.41 -20.25
C LEU A 90 4.29 1.33 -21.37
N LYS A 91 4.72 1.02 -22.61
CA LYS A 91 4.33 1.82 -23.77
C LYS A 91 2.81 1.81 -23.95
N GLY A 92 2.22 3.00 -23.94
CA GLY A 92 0.78 3.22 -24.12
C GLY A 92 0.08 3.63 -22.83
N ASP A 93 0.66 3.31 -21.67
CA ASP A 93 0.14 3.74 -20.37
C ASP A 93 0.57 5.18 -20.07
N PRO A 94 -0.28 5.97 -19.38
CA PRO A 94 0.07 7.32 -18.98
C PRO A 94 1.13 7.32 -17.90
N GLN A 95 2.10 8.22 -18.01
CA GLN A 95 3.08 8.47 -16.96
C GLN A 95 2.41 9.20 -15.80
N ILE A 96 2.67 8.76 -14.57
CA ILE A 96 2.15 9.35 -13.34
C ILE A 96 3.32 9.65 -12.40
N THR A 97 3.49 10.92 -12.05
CA THR A 97 4.37 11.30 -10.93
C THR A 97 3.64 10.96 -9.64
N SER A 98 4.11 9.93 -8.93
CA SER A 98 3.52 9.45 -7.69
C SER A 98 4.61 9.37 -6.62
N GLY A 99 4.41 10.08 -5.51
CA GLY A 99 5.34 10.09 -4.38
C GLY A 99 5.38 8.76 -3.63
N GLU A 100 6.22 8.70 -2.60
CA GLU A 100 6.50 7.51 -1.81
C GLU A 100 5.21 6.88 -1.26
N SER A 101 4.39 7.67 -0.57
CA SER A 101 3.15 7.19 0.03
C SER A 101 2.07 6.91 -1.01
N GLY A 102 2.05 7.70 -2.09
CA GLY A 102 1.08 7.57 -3.18
C GLY A 102 1.28 6.32 -4.02
N ALA A 103 2.53 5.90 -4.21
CA ALA A 103 2.86 4.84 -5.15
C ALA A 103 2.87 3.43 -4.52
N VAL A 104 2.79 3.31 -3.19
CA VAL A 104 2.92 2.03 -2.48
C VAL A 104 1.96 0.95 -2.97
N THR A 105 0.73 1.34 -3.32
CA THR A 105 -0.30 0.39 -3.78
C THR A 105 0.01 -0.19 -5.16
N ALA A 106 0.66 0.58 -6.05
CA ALA A 106 1.16 0.08 -7.32
C ALA A 106 2.33 -0.90 -7.13
N GLY A 107 3.23 -0.59 -6.19
CA GLY A 107 4.31 -1.50 -5.81
C GLY A 107 3.80 -2.82 -5.23
N ILE A 108 2.81 -2.77 -4.34
CA ILE A 108 2.19 -3.98 -3.76
C ILE A 108 1.50 -4.82 -4.81
N LEU A 109 0.72 -4.20 -5.72
CA LEU A 109 0.05 -4.94 -6.77
C LEU A 109 1.07 -5.66 -7.67
N GLU A 110 2.15 -4.98 -8.07
CA GLU A 110 3.22 -5.63 -8.84
C GLU A 110 3.84 -6.79 -8.08
N TYR A 111 4.17 -6.61 -6.80
CA TYR A 111 4.73 -7.66 -5.97
C TYR A 111 3.81 -8.90 -5.88
N ILE A 112 2.52 -8.70 -5.61
CA ILE A 112 1.53 -9.78 -5.52
C ILE A 112 1.43 -10.53 -6.85
N MET A 113 1.47 -9.82 -7.97
CA MET A 113 1.33 -10.41 -9.30
C MET A 113 2.60 -11.06 -9.83
N LYS A 114 3.79 -10.71 -9.31
CA LYS A 114 5.10 -11.14 -9.86
C LYS A 114 5.99 -11.93 -8.92
N SER A 115 5.69 -11.96 -7.62
CA SER A 115 6.41 -12.76 -6.64
C SER A 115 5.75 -14.11 -6.45
N ASP A 116 6.54 -15.19 -6.48
CA ASP A 116 6.06 -16.53 -6.14
C ASP A 116 5.69 -16.62 -4.65
N GLN A 117 6.34 -15.82 -3.81
CA GLN A 117 6.07 -15.77 -2.36
C GLN A 117 4.70 -15.16 -2.03
N ALA A 118 4.07 -14.47 -2.99
CA ALA A 118 2.76 -13.86 -2.81
C ALA A 118 1.62 -14.68 -3.41
N GLY A 119 1.86 -15.95 -3.77
CA GLY A 119 0.85 -16.85 -4.38
C GLY A 119 -0.42 -16.95 -3.54
N ASP A 120 -0.28 -17.30 -2.26
CA ASP A 120 -1.42 -17.46 -1.34
C ASP A 120 -2.21 -16.16 -1.18
N LEU A 121 -1.51 -15.01 -1.09
CA LEU A 121 -2.14 -13.70 -1.00
C LEU A 121 -2.88 -13.32 -2.30
N ARG A 122 -2.29 -13.62 -3.46
CA ARG A 122 -2.92 -13.40 -4.76
C ARG A 122 -4.20 -14.22 -4.89
N GLU A 123 -4.17 -15.48 -4.46
CA GLU A 123 -5.33 -16.37 -4.44
C GLU A 123 -6.40 -15.89 -3.45
N SER A 124 -6.02 -15.48 -2.23
CA SER A 124 -6.97 -14.99 -1.22
C SER A 124 -7.67 -13.69 -1.64
N LEU A 125 -6.99 -12.85 -2.44
CA LEU A 125 -7.57 -11.64 -3.03
C LEU A 125 -8.34 -11.92 -4.33
N ALA A 126 -8.39 -13.18 -4.79
CA ALA A 126 -8.98 -13.60 -6.07
C ALA A 126 -8.45 -12.82 -7.28
N LEU A 127 -7.21 -12.32 -7.21
CA LEU A 127 -6.60 -11.52 -8.27
C LEU A 127 -6.26 -12.41 -9.46
N ASN A 128 -6.82 -12.08 -10.61
CA ASN A 128 -6.64 -12.81 -11.85
C ASN A 128 -6.75 -11.86 -13.06
N ARG A 129 -6.72 -12.41 -14.27
CA ARG A 129 -6.72 -11.63 -15.53
C ARG A 129 -7.99 -10.82 -15.77
N ASP A 130 -9.10 -11.21 -15.15
CA ASP A 130 -10.42 -10.59 -15.29
C ASP A 130 -10.68 -9.55 -14.18
N SER A 131 -9.73 -9.38 -13.24
CA SER A 131 -9.82 -8.41 -12.16
C SER A 131 -9.66 -6.97 -12.65
N VAL A 132 -10.50 -6.07 -12.13
CA VAL A 132 -10.33 -4.62 -12.26
C VAL A 132 -9.85 -4.08 -10.92
N VAL A 133 -8.65 -3.53 -10.89
CA VAL A 133 -8.02 -3.02 -9.66
C VAL A 133 -7.98 -1.49 -9.68
N VAL A 134 -8.50 -0.87 -8.63
CA VAL A 134 -8.45 0.58 -8.44
C VAL A 134 -7.35 0.90 -7.44
N LEU A 135 -6.39 1.73 -7.86
CA LEU A 135 -5.30 2.23 -7.01
C LEU A 135 -5.46 3.74 -6.85
N ILE A 136 -5.06 4.27 -5.70
CA ILE A 136 -5.13 5.70 -5.40
C ILE A 136 -3.71 6.23 -5.21
N SER A 137 -3.26 7.08 -6.14
CA SER A 137 -2.06 7.88 -5.97
C SER A 137 -2.42 9.14 -5.18
N THR A 138 -2.12 9.15 -3.89
CA THR A 138 -2.51 10.22 -2.96
C THR A 138 -1.66 11.49 -3.09
N GLU A 139 -0.43 11.37 -3.59
CA GLU A 139 0.51 12.48 -3.72
C GLU A 139 1.41 12.34 -4.96
N GLY A 140 1.95 13.46 -5.43
CA GLY A 140 3.01 13.53 -6.45
C GLY A 140 4.40 13.61 -5.81
N ASP A 141 5.33 14.33 -6.43
CA ASP A 141 6.70 14.54 -5.91
C ASP A 141 6.78 15.66 -4.86
N THR A 142 6.10 15.47 -3.72
CA THR A 142 6.10 16.43 -2.59
C THR A 142 7.51 16.73 -2.07
N SER A 143 8.45 15.79 -2.26
CA SER A 143 9.90 15.99 -2.08
C SER A 143 10.65 15.68 -3.39
N PRO A 144 10.91 16.67 -4.27
CA PRO A 144 11.54 16.43 -5.57
C PRO A 144 12.93 15.80 -5.50
N ASP A 145 13.71 16.10 -4.47
CA ASP A 145 15.05 15.52 -4.28
C ASP A 145 14.97 14.05 -3.89
N THR A 146 14.05 13.68 -3.00
CA THR A 146 13.83 12.28 -2.60
C THR A 146 13.27 11.50 -3.78
N TYR A 147 12.27 12.04 -4.47
CA TYR A 147 11.72 11.46 -5.69
C TYR A 147 12.81 11.15 -6.72
N ARG A 148 13.65 12.14 -7.08
CA ARG A 148 14.78 11.94 -8.00
C ARG A 148 15.77 10.90 -7.50
N SER A 149 16.07 10.86 -6.21
CA SER A 149 16.97 9.84 -5.64
C SER A 149 16.44 8.42 -5.83
N VAL A 150 15.12 8.24 -5.78
CA VAL A 150 14.46 6.95 -6.00
C VAL A 150 14.41 6.61 -7.49
N VAL A 151 13.84 7.49 -8.32
CA VAL A 151 13.52 7.16 -9.71
C VAL A 151 14.70 7.27 -10.67
N TRP A 152 15.71 8.09 -10.37
CA TRP A 152 16.89 8.24 -11.25
C TRP A 152 18.11 7.48 -10.71
N TYR A 153 18.35 7.54 -9.40
CA TYR A 153 19.57 6.98 -8.79
C TYR A 153 19.35 5.64 -8.09
N GLY A 154 18.15 5.08 -8.12
CA GLY A 154 17.89 3.72 -7.65
C GLY A 154 17.90 3.54 -6.13
N ARG A 155 17.71 4.62 -5.34
CA ARG A 155 17.61 4.52 -3.87
C ARG A 155 16.46 3.61 -3.45
N TYR A 156 16.64 2.80 -2.41
CA TYR A 156 15.71 1.72 -2.01
C TYR A 156 15.49 0.69 -3.15
N PRO A 157 16.56 -0.01 -3.58
CA PRO A 157 16.41 -1.09 -4.53
C PRO A 157 15.70 -2.28 -3.88
N ALA A 158 14.92 -3.02 -4.66
CA ALA A 158 14.43 -4.31 -4.22
C ALA A 158 15.61 -5.25 -3.91
N PRO A 159 15.48 -6.15 -2.91
CA PRO A 159 16.51 -7.15 -2.63
C PRO A 159 16.76 -8.03 -3.86
N SER A 160 18.00 -8.50 -4.02
CA SER A 160 18.35 -9.39 -5.12
C SER A 160 17.52 -10.67 -5.03
N ARG A 161 16.86 -11.04 -6.14
CA ARG A 161 16.21 -12.35 -6.26
C ARG A 161 17.31 -13.41 -6.30
N HIS A 162 17.38 -14.26 -5.28
CA HIS A 162 18.22 -15.47 -5.28
C HIS A 162 17.50 -16.59 -6.02
#